data_AF-A0A3D5EKQ4-F1
#
_entry.id   AF-A0A3D5EKQ4-F1
#
_cell.length_a   1.000
_cell.length_b   1.000
_cell.length_c   1.000
_cell.angle_alpha   90.00
_cell.angle_beta   90.00
_cell.angle_gamma   90.00
#
_symmetry.space_group_name_H-M   'P 1'
#
loop_
_entity.id
_entity.type
_entity.pdbx_description
1 polymer ?
#
loop_
_entity_poly.entity_id
_entity_poly.type
_entity_poly.pdbx_seq_one_letter_code
_entity_poly.pdbx_strand_id
1 'polypeptide(L)'
;MLSSGIKFRAPIVPNENSLNNVPASSNIENSGASNIEPNFPPLTYTQIINVIKNDMADAITLSEWLMLFCNDIYIDDELEKQEISILLWKCINNYDAVANMAFFLASQFIEKERKSYPVLLLDTLSIVKPFLHERHHRRVEWLSNIYKADYISCNKLALANNSPTLNFINKLKLAKPNATRKGLINNLINSLPKTLDTISSEWLICSFSPLTRFELLSVTNELVQSDIHFSNILEKWLKENCLPSEEQSLWYELEPASRKALEEKYEISNYFLFELLVKLLSKDSNSSSLNIDDTQSNQLRARSVFWKNYSQKFNQIKILLPKHTYQVISEGLVVNSRNLIILPEERNENSEACIFEIGEHIIVEILRGQASEIRVFERSQRNITRLIENKNLSLKDIRNMTYGYVHDHEYLWQYAFEKLLRKKLNITPNSNITHFLGLPKSIGKYDHQYGMTKPSDESLMKRQSRLIEWNERFWNEEEKTEKYSGISPLVKKSYRDLAIAKNALLDGNKHVYETYLHKSANKGNPEAMYLLGMNIINNPKSSPEIKRDGERWVIKSADCGYELAINLATKYGLTSPKEREHKARVVPGKNLVKAINSSRKKKF
;
A
#
# COMPACT_ATOMS: atom_id res chain seq x y z
N MET A 1 -69.41 13.33 4.91
CA MET A 1 -68.17 13.47 4.11
C MET A 1 -67.77 14.94 4.12
N LEU A 2 -66.70 15.30 4.82
CA LEU A 2 -66.14 16.65 4.86
C LEU A 2 -64.62 16.52 4.94
N SER A 3 -63.92 17.00 3.92
CA SER A 3 -62.46 16.97 3.81
C SER A 3 -61.85 18.11 4.63
N SER A 4 -61.05 17.80 5.65
CA SER A 4 -60.21 18.78 6.34
C SER A 4 -58.92 19.00 5.54
N GLY A 5 -58.93 20.03 4.69
CA GLY A 5 -57.79 20.43 3.87
C GLY A 5 -56.62 20.98 4.69
N ILE A 6 -55.41 20.55 4.34
CA ILE A 6 -54.14 21.06 4.86
C ILE A 6 -53.91 22.47 4.27
N LYS A 7 -53.77 23.50 5.13
CA LYS A 7 -53.40 24.86 4.72
C LYS A 7 -51.88 25.00 4.68
N PHE A 8 -51.32 25.31 3.51
CA PHE A 8 -49.92 25.72 3.37
C PHE A 8 -49.73 27.16 3.87
N ARG A 9 -48.65 27.43 4.62
CA ARG A 9 -48.23 28.79 4.97
C ARG A 9 -47.54 29.44 3.78
N ALA A 10 -47.92 30.68 3.46
CA ALA A 10 -47.21 31.48 2.46
C ALA A 10 -45.77 31.79 2.92
N PRO A 11 -44.81 31.86 1.98
CA PRO A 11 -43.42 32.16 2.31
C PRO A 11 -43.26 33.59 2.83
N ILE A 12 -42.36 33.75 3.81
CA ILE A 12 -42.01 35.05 4.39
C ILE A 12 -41.07 35.76 3.42
N VAL A 13 -41.49 36.91 2.89
CA VAL A 13 -40.63 37.81 2.11
C VAL A 13 -39.76 38.60 3.10
N PRO A 14 -38.42 38.59 2.97
CA PRO A 14 -37.56 39.43 3.80
C PRO A 14 -37.86 40.92 3.53
N ASN A 15 -38.05 41.69 4.60
CA ASN A 15 -38.16 43.14 4.51
C ASN A 15 -36.80 43.73 4.10
N GLU A 16 -36.81 44.52 3.04
CA GLU A 16 -35.81 45.53 2.64
C GLU A 16 -34.33 45.11 2.67
N ASN A 17 -33.83 44.64 1.52
CA ASN A 17 -32.39 44.75 1.23
C ASN A 17 -32.06 46.22 0.92
N SER A 18 -31.71 46.98 1.96
CA SER A 18 -31.15 48.33 1.82
C SER A 18 -29.77 48.26 1.14
N LEU A 19 -29.60 48.99 0.04
CA LEU A 19 -28.32 49.18 -0.66
C LEU A 19 -27.30 50.02 0.14
N ASN A 20 -27.59 50.41 1.38
CA ASN A 20 -26.78 51.38 2.13
C ASN A 20 -25.47 50.80 2.71
N ASN A 21 -25.23 49.48 2.61
CA ASN A 21 -24.03 48.84 3.16
C ASN A 21 -23.21 48.09 2.08
N VAL A 22 -22.93 48.74 0.96
CA VAL A 22 -21.82 48.31 0.09
C VAL A 22 -20.55 49.05 0.54
N PRO A 23 -19.48 48.35 0.94
CA PRO A 23 -18.23 49.01 1.32
C PRO A 23 -17.63 49.70 0.10
N ALA A 24 -17.41 51.01 0.23
CA ALA A 24 -16.72 51.84 -0.74
C ALA A 24 -15.22 51.50 -0.78
N SER A 25 -14.86 50.41 -1.44
CA SER A 25 -13.47 50.09 -1.74
C SER A 25 -13.33 49.23 -2.98
N SER A 26 -13.68 49.81 -4.12
CA SER A 26 -12.90 49.62 -5.35
C SER A 26 -13.14 50.85 -6.21
N ASN A 27 -12.05 51.54 -6.54
CA ASN A 27 -12.07 52.65 -7.48
C ASN A 27 -12.68 52.14 -8.80
N ILE A 28 -13.96 52.41 -9.00
CA ILE A 28 -14.55 52.47 -10.33
C ILE A 28 -13.99 53.74 -10.92
N GLU A 29 -12.78 53.66 -11.47
CA GLU A 29 -12.37 54.63 -12.46
C GLU A 29 -13.40 54.55 -13.59
N ASN A 30 -14.13 55.65 -13.74
CA ASN A 30 -15.07 55.92 -14.81
C ASN A 30 -14.39 55.67 -16.17
N SER A 31 -14.48 54.44 -16.66
CA SER A 31 -14.17 54.09 -18.04
C SER A 31 -15.44 54.28 -18.86
N GLY A 32 -15.68 55.54 -19.25
CA GLY A 32 -16.32 55.98 -20.49
C GLY A 32 -17.44 55.17 -21.15
N ALA A 33 -18.27 54.42 -20.42
CA ALA A 33 -19.49 53.86 -20.97
C ALA A 33 -20.50 55.00 -21.07
N SER A 34 -20.76 55.44 -22.29
CA SER A 34 -21.85 56.35 -22.64
C SER A 34 -23.14 55.87 -21.96
N ASN A 35 -23.72 56.73 -21.11
CA ASN A 35 -25.07 56.55 -20.56
C ASN A 35 -26.08 56.71 -21.71
N ILE A 36 -26.21 55.68 -22.53
CA ILE A 36 -27.21 55.62 -23.59
C ILE A 36 -28.50 55.13 -22.93
N GLU A 37 -29.52 55.98 -22.95
CA GLU A 37 -30.84 55.62 -22.43
C GLU A 37 -31.43 54.49 -23.29
N PRO A 38 -31.99 53.44 -22.68
CA PRO A 38 -32.60 52.34 -23.41
C PRO A 38 -33.82 52.82 -24.19
N ASN A 39 -33.86 52.51 -25.49
CA ASN A 39 -35.03 52.77 -26.32
C ASN A 39 -36.25 52.02 -25.79
N PHE A 40 -37.42 52.67 -25.78
CA PHE A 40 -38.69 52.03 -25.43
C PHE A 40 -39.71 52.18 -26.57
N PRO A 41 -40.14 51.09 -27.22
CA PRO A 41 -39.71 49.70 -27.01
C PRO A 41 -38.25 49.44 -27.46
N PRO A 42 -37.58 48.40 -26.93
CA PRO A 42 -36.21 48.05 -27.33
C PRO A 42 -36.16 47.68 -28.82
N LEU A 43 -35.02 47.97 -29.46
CA LEU A 43 -34.82 47.69 -30.89
C LEU A 43 -34.95 46.18 -31.17
N THR A 44 -35.72 45.81 -32.18
CA THR A 44 -35.77 44.43 -32.71
C THR A 44 -34.43 44.02 -33.33
N TYR A 45 -34.17 42.71 -33.49
CA TYR A 45 -32.90 42.25 -34.06
C TYR A 45 -32.63 42.82 -35.47
N THR A 46 -33.65 42.95 -36.31
CA THR A 46 -33.54 43.57 -37.65
C THR A 46 -33.15 45.05 -37.55
N GLN A 47 -33.72 45.78 -36.59
CA GLN A 47 -33.34 47.17 -36.34
C GLN A 47 -31.91 47.29 -35.81
N ILE A 48 -31.50 46.39 -34.91
CA ILE A 48 -30.12 46.31 -34.41
C ILE A 48 -29.15 46.08 -35.58
N ILE A 49 -29.44 45.13 -36.46
CA ILE A 49 -28.60 44.86 -37.65
C ILE A 49 -28.53 46.08 -38.57
N ASN A 50 -29.64 46.78 -38.81
CA ASN A 50 -29.64 48.00 -39.61
C ASN A 50 -28.83 49.13 -38.96
N VAL A 51 -28.87 49.27 -37.64
CA VAL A 51 -28.03 50.24 -36.91
C VAL A 51 -26.54 49.90 -37.08
N ILE A 52 -26.19 48.61 -37.04
CA ILE A 52 -24.81 48.14 -37.31
C ILE A 52 -24.40 48.39 -38.76
N LYS A 53 -25.27 48.12 -39.75
CA LYS A 53 -25.01 48.36 -41.19
C LYS A 53 -24.73 49.85 -41.49
N ASN A 54 -25.25 50.76 -40.69
CA ASN A 54 -25.03 52.20 -40.80
C ASN A 54 -23.88 52.73 -39.92
N ASP A 55 -23.00 51.85 -39.43
CA ASP A 55 -21.86 52.18 -38.55
C ASP A 55 -22.23 52.93 -37.25
N MET A 56 -23.47 52.76 -36.77
CA MET A 56 -23.97 53.38 -35.53
C MET A 56 -24.01 52.39 -34.36
N ALA A 57 -23.07 51.44 -34.31
CA ALA A 57 -23.05 50.38 -33.30
C ALA A 57 -22.96 50.91 -31.85
N ASP A 58 -22.37 52.09 -31.66
CA ASP A 58 -22.32 52.78 -30.37
C ASP A 58 -23.71 53.10 -29.81
N ALA A 59 -24.73 53.29 -30.66
CA ALA A 59 -26.09 53.62 -30.25
C ALA A 59 -26.88 52.42 -29.65
N ILE A 60 -26.31 51.21 -29.69
CA ILE A 60 -26.97 49.99 -29.23
C ILE A 60 -26.62 49.75 -27.76
N THR A 61 -27.62 49.66 -26.91
CA THR A 61 -27.44 49.39 -25.49
C THR A 61 -27.01 47.94 -25.21
N LEU A 62 -26.39 47.69 -24.05
CA LEU A 62 -26.03 46.34 -23.64
C LEU A 62 -27.23 45.40 -23.50
N SER A 63 -28.41 45.92 -23.15
CA SER A 63 -29.65 45.14 -23.08
C SER A 63 -30.09 44.66 -24.46
N GLU A 64 -29.96 45.52 -25.48
CA GLU A 64 -30.28 45.18 -26.87
C GLU A 64 -29.26 44.18 -27.43
N TRP A 65 -27.97 44.34 -27.14
CA TRP A 65 -26.95 43.32 -27.47
C TRP A 65 -27.23 41.97 -26.80
N LEU A 66 -27.64 41.98 -25.52
CA LEU A 66 -28.01 40.77 -24.80
C LEU A 66 -29.20 40.09 -25.45
N MET A 67 -30.22 40.86 -25.83
CA MET A 67 -31.40 40.36 -26.52
C MET A 67 -31.01 39.76 -27.88
N LEU A 68 -30.13 40.41 -28.64
CA LEU A 68 -29.63 39.90 -29.93
C LEU A 68 -28.95 38.53 -29.75
N PHE A 69 -28.02 38.40 -28.80
CA PHE A 69 -27.28 37.16 -28.57
C PHE A 69 -28.09 36.08 -27.85
N CYS A 70 -29.22 36.41 -27.23
CA CYS A 70 -30.12 35.44 -26.60
C CYS A 70 -31.19 34.88 -27.55
N ASN A 71 -31.24 35.35 -28.80
CA ASN A 71 -32.15 34.86 -29.83
C ASN A 71 -31.35 34.30 -31.01
N ASP A 72 -31.97 33.41 -31.80
CA ASP A 72 -31.38 32.98 -33.06
C ASP A 72 -31.67 34.02 -34.14
N ILE A 73 -30.73 34.18 -35.07
CA ILE A 73 -30.87 35.14 -36.17
C ILE A 73 -31.13 34.33 -37.43
N TYR A 74 -32.41 34.24 -37.80
CA TYR A 74 -32.85 33.52 -38.98
C TYR A 74 -32.75 34.42 -40.22
N ILE A 75 -31.90 34.02 -41.16
CA ILE A 75 -31.67 34.70 -42.44
C ILE A 75 -31.66 33.61 -43.52
N ASP A 76 -32.56 33.71 -44.50
CA ASP A 76 -32.68 32.74 -45.59
C ASP A 76 -31.56 32.89 -46.64
N ASP A 77 -31.04 34.11 -46.83
CA ASP A 77 -30.01 34.41 -47.83
C ASP A 77 -28.59 34.21 -47.26
N GLU A 78 -27.80 33.34 -47.90
CA GLU A 78 -26.46 33.00 -47.43
C GLU A 78 -25.44 34.16 -47.57
N LEU A 79 -25.62 35.05 -48.55
CA LEU A 79 -24.74 36.23 -48.70
C LEU A 79 -25.01 37.23 -47.58
N GLU A 80 -26.28 37.50 -47.29
CA GLU A 80 -26.70 38.36 -46.18
C GLU A 80 -26.28 37.78 -44.82
N LYS A 81 -26.36 36.46 -44.64
CA LYS A 81 -25.87 35.77 -43.44
C LYS A 81 -24.37 35.96 -43.23
N GLN A 82 -23.57 35.88 -44.31
CA GLN A 82 -22.13 36.15 -44.26
C GLN A 82 -21.84 37.61 -43.93
N GLU A 83 -22.53 38.55 -44.58
CA GLU A 83 -22.40 39.99 -44.33
C GLU A 83 -22.68 40.31 -42.86
N ILE A 84 -23.80 39.81 -42.32
CA ILE A 84 -24.20 40.03 -40.93
C ILE A 84 -23.21 39.39 -39.96
N SER A 85 -22.71 38.18 -40.25
CA SER A 85 -21.66 37.55 -39.44
C SER A 85 -20.41 38.43 -39.35
N ILE A 86 -19.94 38.97 -40.49
CA ILE A 86 -18.77 39.86 -40.55
C ILE A 86 -19.01 41.12 -39.71
N LEU A 87 -20.18 41.75 -39.84
CA LEU A 87 -20.54 42.95 -39.09
C LEU A 87 -20.58 42.68 -37.58
N LEU A 88 -21.21 41.58 -37.15
CA LEU A 88 -21.25 41.20 -35.74
C LEU A 88 -19.86 40.90 -35.18
N TRP A 89 -19.00 40.23 -35.94
CA TRP A 89 -17.62 39.97 -35.53
C TRP A 89 -16.78 41.23 -35.44
N LYS A 90 -16.98 42.23 -36.32
CA LYS A 90 -16.36 43.55 -36.19
C LYS A 90 -16.77 44.22 -34.88
N CYS A 91 -18.05 44.21 -34.53
CA CYS A 91 -18.53 44.75 -33.26
C CYS A 91 -17.95 43.98 -32.06
N ILE A 92 -17.95 42.64 -32.09
CA ILE A 92 -17.36 41.80 -31.05
C ILE A 92 -15.86 42.10 -30.88
N ASN A 93 -15.14 42.39 -31.97
CA ASN A 93 -13.73 42.70 -31.90
C ASN A 93 -13.47 44.08 -31.26
N ASN A 94 -14.27 45.07 -31.62
CA ASN A 94 -14.02 46.47 -31.27
C ASN A 94 -14.60 46.86 -29.90
N TYR A 95 -15.64 46.18 -29.43
CA TYR A 95 -16.34 46.51 -28.18
C TYR A 95 -16.18 45.42 -27.11
N ASP A 96 -15.37 45.68 -26.07
CA ASP A 96 -15.06 44.67 -25.04
C ASP A 96 -16.26 44.13 -24.27
N ALA A 97 -17.23 45.00 -23.94
CA ALA A 97 -18.44 44.58 -23.24
C ALA A 97 -19.28 43.63 -24.09
N VAL A 98 -19.42 43.94 -25.39
CA VAL A 98 -20.08 43.09 -26.39
C VAL A 98 -19.33 41.78 -26.56
N ALA A 99 -17.99 41.83 -26.63
CA ALA A 99 -17.15 40.64 -26.73
C ALA A 99 -17.32 39.70 -25.53
N ASN A 100 -17.26 40.25 -24.31
CA ASN A 100 -17.43 39.49 -23.09
C ASN A 100 -18.79 38.82 -23.03
N MET A 101 -19.84 39.55 -23.41
CA MET A 101 -21.19 39.03 -23.49
C MET A 101 -21.32 37.94 -24.56
N ALA A 102 -20.87 38.19 -25.79
CA ALA A 102 -20.96 37.25 -26.90
C ALA A 102 -20.29 35.91 -26.59
N PHE A 103 -19.04 35.94 -26.11
CA PHE A 103 -18.29 34.73 -25.79
C PHE A 103 -18.82 33.99 -24.55
N PHE A 104 -19.27 34.72 -23.53
CA PHE A 104 -19.89 34.10 -22.35
C PHE A 104 -21.21 33.41 -22.73
N LEU A 105 -22.08 34.07 -23.50
CA LEU A 105 -23.34 33.49 -23.98
C LEU A 105 -23.11 32.31 -24.92
N ALA A 106 -22.14 32.41 -25.83
CA ALA A 106 -21.71 31.29 -26.68
C ALA A 106 -21.31 30.07 -25.83
N SER A 107 -20.50 30.28 -24.78
CA SER A 107 -20.11 29.19 -23.89
C SER A 107 -21.32 28.58 -23.17
N GLN A 108 -22.29 29.37 -22.70
CA GLN A 108 -23.49 28.83 -22.04
C GLN A 108 -24.40 28.05 -22.99
N PHE A 109 -24.47 28.47 -24.25
CA PHE A 109 -25.18 27.73 -25.27
C PHE A 109 -24.53 26.36 -25.50
N ILE A 110 -23.20 26.30 -25.64
CA ILE A 110 -22.47 25.02 -25.79
C ILE A 110 -22.63 24.13 -24.55
N GLU A 111 -22.62 24.71 -23.36
CA GLU A 111 -22.87 24.00 -22.10
C GLU A 111 -24.33 23.58 -21.88
N LYS A 112 -25.23 23.87 -22.84
CA LYS A 112 -26.67 23.57 -22.80
C LYS A 112 -27.42 24.24 -21.65
N GLU A 113 -26.87 25.33 -21.10
CA GLU A 113 -27.54 26.17 -20.10
C GLU A 113 -28.55 27.13 -20.74
N ARG A 114 -28.44 27.36 -22.05
CA ARG A 114 -29.36 28.19 -22.83
C ARG A 114 -29.85 27.45 -24.06
N LYS A 115 -31.05 27.83 -24.50
CA LYS A 115 -31.72 27.25 -25.66
C LYS A 115 -31.32 27.90 -26.99
N SER A 116 -30.82 29.14 -26.96
CA SER A 116 -30.62 29.94 -28.16
C SER A 116 -29.37 30.79 -28.07
N TYR A 117 -28.70 30.92 -29.21
CA TYR A 117 -27.57 31.79 -29.50
C TYR A 117 -27.44 31.88 -31.03
N PRO A 118 -26.97 33.00 -31.62
CA PRO A 118 -26.80 33.10 -33.07
C PRO A 118 -25.82 32.05 -33.61
N VAL A 119 -26.35 30.99 -34.21
CA VAL A 119 -25.54 29.83 -34.64
C VAL A 119 -24.51 30.22 -35.71
N LEU A 120 -24.83 31.22 -36.55
CA LEU A 120 -23.93 31.80 -37.55
C LEU A 120 -22.57 32.24 -36.96
N LEU A 121 -22.53 32.67 -35.69
CA LEU A 121 -21.28 33.06 -35.03
C LEU A 121 -20.48 31.82 -34.61
N LEU A 122 -21.13 30.73 -34.20
CA LEU A 122 -20.45 29.47 -33.88
C LEU A 122 -19.85 28.83 -35.13
N ASP A 123 -20.60 28.82 -36.23
CA ASP A 123 -20.19 28.26 -37.52
C ASP A 123 -18.95 28.95 -38.10
N THR A 124 -18.74 30.22 -37.75
CA THR A 124 -17.66 31.06 -38.28
C THR A 124 -16.45 31.20 -37.33
N LEU A 125 -16.48 30.56 -36.16
CA LEU A 125 -15.38 30.63 -35.17
C LEU A 125 -14.01 30.27 -35.75
N SER A 126 -13.92 29.20 -36.55
CA SER A 126 -12.64 28.78 -37.13
C SER A 126 -12.12 29.72 -38.22
N ILE A 127 -12.99 30.53 -38.82
CA ILE A 127 -12.67 31.44 -39.91
C ILE A 127 -12.26 32.81 -39.36
N VAL A 128 -12.94 33.30 -38.32
CA VAL A 128 -12.77 34.67 -37.84
C VAL A 128 -11.46 34.90 -37.08
N LYS A 129 -10.84 33.85 -36.50
CA LYS A 129 -9.67 33.97 -35.62
C LYS A 129 -8.57 34.93 -36.14
N PRO A 130 -8.11 34.87 -37.41
CA PRO A 130 -7.04 35.74 -37.90
C PRO A 130 -7.40 37.22 -37.96
N PHE A 131 -8.69 37.55 -37.95
CA PHE A 131 -9.22 38.91 -38.11
C PHE A 131 -9.54 39.60 -36.79
N LEU A 132 -9.41 38.87 -35.67
CA LEU A 132 -9.66 39.41 -34.33
C LEU A 132 -8.37 39.92 -33.68
N HIS A 133 -8.50 40.79 -32.69
CA HIS A 133 -7.42 41.14 -31.77
C HIS A 133 -6.92 39.90 -31.04
N GLU A 134 -5.60 39.86 -30.81
CA GLU A 134 -4.90 38.73 -30.18
C GLU A 134 -5.52 38.30 -28.85
N ARG A 135 -6.00 39.27 -28.06
CA ARG A 135 -6.68 39.02 -26.77
C ARG A 135 -7.92 38.12 -26.88
N HIS A 136 -8.55 38.03 -28.06
CA HIS A 136 -9.73 37.19 -28.31
C HIS A 136 -9.39 35.85 -28.95
N HIS A 137 -8.18 35.66 -29.48
CA HIS A 137 -7.78 34.44 -30.21
C HIS A 137 -7.96 33.19 -29.36
N ARG A 138 -7.56 33.23 -28.08
CA ARG A 138 -7.68 32.09 -27.17
C ARG A 138 -9.13 31.74 -26.84
N ARG A 139 -10.03 32.74 -26.79
CA ARG A 139 -11.46 32.52 -26.54
C ARG A 139 -12.10 31.82 -27.74
N VAL A 140 -11.81 32.30 -28.95
CA VAL A 140 -12.28 31.70 -30.20
C VAL A 140 -11.73 30.28 -30.38
N GLU A 141 -10.44 30.08 -30.13
CA GLU A 141 -9.83 28.76 -30.25
C GLU A 141 -10.42 27.76 -29.25
N TRP A 142 -10.60 28.17 -27.99
CA TRP A 142 -11.27 27.35 -26.98
C TRP A 142 -12.71 27.00 -27.40
N LEU A 143 -13.50 28.00 -27.82
CA LEU A 143 -14.89 27.80 -28.23
C LEU A 143 -15.02 26.95 -29.50
N SER A 144 -14.11 27.11 -30.46
CA SER A 144 -14.07 26.27 -31.67
C SER A 144 -13.80 24.81 -31.32
N ASN A 145 -12.83 24.55 -30.44
CA ASN A 145 -12.46 23.19 -30.05
C ASN A 145 -13.57 22.54 -29.21
N ILE A 146 -14.15 23.27 -28.25
CA ILE A 146 -15.21 22.73 -27.39
C ILE A 146 -16.50 22.47 -28.17
N TYR A 147 -16.83 23.32 -29.16
CA TYR A 147 -17.98 23.13 -30.05
C TYR A 147 -17.84 21.88 -30.91
N LYS A 148 -16.62 21.56 -31.36
CA LYS A 148 -16.28 20.32 -32.10
C LYS A 148 -16.08 19.09 -31.21
N ALA A 149 -16.27 19.23 -29.89
CA ALA A 149 -15.95 18.21 -28.89
C ALA A 149 -14.48 17.73 -28.92
N ASP A 150 -13.55 18.57 -29.40
CA ASP A 150 -12.10 18.30 -29.37
C ASP A 150 -11.50 18.72 -28.04
N TYR A 151 -11.76 17.92 -27.02
CA TYR A 151 -11.30 18.16 -25.64
C TYR A 151 -9.77 18.06 -25.49
N ILE A 152 -9.11 17.29 -26.35
CA ILE A 152 -7.66 17.14 -26.35
C ILE A 152 -7.01 18.49 -26.72
N SER A 153 -7.49 19.13 -27.78
CA SER A 153 -6.98 20.45 -28.19
C SER A 153 -7.30 21.54 -27.17
N CYS A 154 -8.44 21.48 -26.47
CA CYS A 154 -8.72 22.35 -25.32
C CYS A 154 -7.66 22.20 -24.22
N ASN A 155 -7.38 20.96 -23.79
CA ASN A 155 -6.38 20.69 -22.75
C ASN A 155 -4.97 21.13 -23.18
N LYS A 156 -4.58 20.88 -24.44
CA LYS A 156 -3.31 21.35 -25.00
C LYS A 156 -3.20 22.87 -25.00
N LEU A 157 -4.27 23.58 -25.33
CA LEU A 157 -4.30 25.03 -25.28
C LEU A 157 -4.12 25.54 -23.83
N ALA A 158 -4.76 24.91 -22.85
CA ALA A 158 -4.59 25.25 -21.44
C ALA A 158 -3.16 24.99 -20.94
N LEU A 159 -2.57 23.85 -21.32
CA LEU A 159 -1.19 23.48 -21.01
C LEU A 159 -0.19 24.47 -21.63
N ALA A 160 -0.33 24.83 -22.90
CA ALA A 160 0.52 25.81 -23.58
C ALA A 160 0.47 27.21 -22.92
N ASN A 161 -0.58 27.49 -22.15
CA ASN A 161 -0.75 28.74 -21.40
C ASN A 161 -0.43 28.60 -19.90
N ASN A 162 0.21 27.49 -19.50
CA ASN A 162 0.56 27.14 -18.12
C ASN A 162 -0.60 27.40 -17.14
N SER A 163 -1.79 26.93 -17.49
CA SER A 163 -3.00 27.15 -16.70
C SER A 163 -3.79 25.85 -16.59
N PRO A 164 -4.13 25.37 -15.39
CA PRO A 164 -4.95 24.17 -15.22
C PRO A 164 -6.25 24.27 -16.02
N THR A 165 -6.67 23.19 -16.68
CA THR A 165 -7.78 23.19 -17.67
C THR A 165 -9.00 23.96 -17.18
N LEU A 166 -9.51 23.62 -16.00
CA LEU A 166 -10.74 24.23 -15.46
C LEU A 166 -10.55 25.68 -15.02
N ASN A 167 -9.34 26.05 -14.59
CA ASN A 167 -9.02 27.44 -14.22
C ASN A 167 -8.79 28.32 -15.46
N PHE A 168 -8.36 27.73 -16.57
CA PHE A 168 -8.16 28.45 -17.83
C PHE A 168 -9.48 29.01 -18.38
N ILE A 169 -10.58 28.28 -18.24
CA ILE A 169 -11.93 28.73 -18.62
C ILE A 169 -12.29 30.04 -17.90
N ASN A 170 -11.99 30.14 -16.60
CA ASN A 170 -12.21 31.36 -15.82
C ASN A 170 -11.34 32.52 -16.32
N LYS A 171 -10.07 32.26 -16.68
CA LYS A 171 -9.18 33.27 -17.28
C LYS A 171 -9.72 33.78 -18.63
N LEU A 172 -10.38 32.91 -19.40
CA LEU A 172 -11.05 33.27 -20.65
C LEU A 172 -12.40 33.99 -20.46
N LYS A 173 -12.84 34.19 -19.21
CA LYS A 173 -14.15 34.77 -18.86
C LYS A 173 -15.31 34.05 -19.56
N LEU A 174 -15.30 32.72 -19.54
CA LEU A 174 -16.34 31.85 -20.10
C LEU A 174 -17.16 31.21 -18.98
N ALA A 175 -18.30 30.63 -19.35
CA ALA A 175 -19.15 29.89 -18.42
C ALA A 175 -18.44 28.64 -17.88
N LYS A 176 -18.84 28.21 -16.67
CA LYS A 176 -18.29 27.01 -16.06
C LYS A 176 -18.70 25.78 -16.88
N PRO A 177 -17.80 24.81 -17.07
CA PRO A 177 -18.14 23.61 -17.83
C PRO A 177 -19.09 22.72 -17.01
N ASN A 178 -20.24 22.41 -17.58
CA ASN A 178 -21.25 21.53 -17.01
C ASN A 178 -21.44 20.31 -17.91
N ALA A 179 -21.84 20.51 -19.16
CA ALA A 179 -22.01 19.44 -20.14
C ALA A 179 -20.66 18.91 -20.65
N THR A 180 -19.66 19.78 -20.78
CA THR A 180 -18.37 19.44 -21.38
C THR A 180 -17.31 18.98 -20.37
N ARG A 181 -17.56 19.17 -19.07
CA ARG A 181 -16.61 18.87 -17.99
C ARG A 181 -16.05 17.46 -18.07
N LYS A 182 -16.93 16.46 -18.23
CA LYS A 182 -16.53 15.06 -18.31
C LYS A 182 -15.60 14.80 -19.50
N GLY A 183 -15.88 15.41 -20.65
CA GLY A 183 -15.04 15.30 -21.85
C GLY A 183 -13.65 15.89 -21.63
N LEU A 184 -13.56 17.07 -21.01
CA LEU A 184 -12.30 17.72 -20.67
C LEU A 184 -11.44 16.86 -19.73
N ILE A 185 -12.05 16.32 -18.66
CA ILE A 185 -11.36 15.51 -17.65
C ILE A 185 -10.88 14.18 -18.23
N ASN A 186 -11.76 13.45 -18.94
CA ASN A 186 -11.43 12.15 -19.53
C ASN A 186 -10.37 12.22 -20.65
N ASN A 187 -10.02 13.42 -21.10
CA ASN A 187 -8.98 13.63 -22.12
C ASN A 187 -7.75 14.36 -21.55
N LEU A 188 -7.61 14.49 -20.23
CA LEU A 188 -6.44 15.11 -19.61
C LEU A 188 -5.17 14.33 -19.94
N ILE A 189 -5.16 13.01 -19.72
CA ILE A 189 -3.96 12.19 -19.92
C ILE A 189 -3.59 12.11 -21.41
N ASN A 190 -4.58 11.93 -22.29
CA ASN A 190 -4.38 11.90 -23.74
C ASN A 190 -3.88 13.23 -24.35
N SER A 191 -3.94 14.33 -23.60
CA SER A 191 -3.43 15.64 -24.05
C SER A 191 -1.94 15.85 -23.79
N LEU A 192 -1.33 14.99 -22.97
CA LEU A 192 0.06 15.11 -22.54
C LEU A 192 1.06 14.59 -23.57
N PRO A 193 2.31 15.09 -23.58
CA PRO A 193 3.40 14.48 -24.33
C PRO A 193 3.79 13.11 -23.72
N LYS A 194 4.41 12.24 -24.53
CA LYS A 194 4.89 10.92 -24.08
C LYS A 194 5.93 11.00 -22.96
N THR A 195 6.71 12.08 -22.93
CA THR A 195 7.70 12.33 -21.88
C THR A 195 7.36 13.65 -21.23
N LEU A 196 7.07 13.63 -19.93
CA LEU A 196 6.70 14.83 -19.19
C LEU A 196 7.93 15.60 -18.74
N ASP A 197 7.94 16.89 -19.04
CA ASP A 197 8.84 17.84 -18.40
C ASP A 197 8.24 18.36 -17.08
N THR A 198 9.00 19.22 -16.39
CA THR A 198 8.59 19.85 -15.14
C THR A 198 7.29 20.64 -15.30
N ILE A 199 7.19 21.45 -16.35
CA ILE A 199 6.03 22.33 -16.59
C ILE A 199 4.76 21.52 -16.79
N SER A 200 4.81 20.50 -17.65
CA SER A 200 3.66 19.63 -17.93
C SER A 200 3.24 18.82 -16.71
N SER A 201 4.21 18.42 -15.87
CA SER A 201 3.95 17.69 -14.63
C SER A 201 3.27 18.57 -13.59
N GLU A 202 3.76 19.79 -13.39
CA GLU A 202 3.17 20.78 -12.48
C GLU A 202 1.75 21.15 -12.93
N TRP A 203 1.57 21.38 -14.22
CA TRP A 203 0.26 21.64 -14.81
C TRP A 203 -0.74 20.51 -14.55
N LEU A 204 -0.32 19.25 -14.73
CA LEU A 204 -1.17 18.08 -14.48
C LEU A 204 -1.57 17.98 -13.01
N ILE A 205 -0.60 18.10 -12.10
CA ILE A 205 -0.84 18.04 -10.65
C ILE A 205 -1.77 19.16 -10.21
N CYS A 206 -1.58 20.39 -10.72
CA CYS A 206 -2.48 21.51 -10.41
C CYS A 206 -3.88 21.29 -10.98
N SER A 207 -4.01 20.56 -12.08
CA SER A 207 -5.29 20.17 -12.68
C SER A 207 -6.04 19.12 -11.85
N PHE A 208 -5.38 18.44 -10.91
CA PHE A 208 -6.04 17.51 -9.97
C PHE A 208 -6.79 18.20 -8.84
N SER A 209 -6.35 19.38 -8.38
CA SER A 209 -6.95 20.11 -7.26
C SER A 209 -8.46 20.37 -7.39
N PRO A 210 -9.00 20.81 -8.54
CA PRO A 210 -10.44 21.05 -8.71
C PRO A 210 -11.26 19.80 -9.05
N LEU A 211 -10.66 18.60 -9.03
CA LEU A 211 -11.35 17.35 -9.32
C LEU A 211 -12.04 16.82 -8.07
N THR A 212 -13.20 16.20 -8.28
CA THR A 212 -13.81 15.34 -7.24
C THR A 212 -12.95 14.09 -7.02
N ARG A 213 -13.14 13.41 -5.88
CA ARG A 213 -12.43 12.14 -5.59
C ARG A 213 -12.60 11.11 -6.72
N PHE A 214 -13.81 10.99 -7.25
CA PHE A 214 -14.12 10.07 -8.36
C PHE A 214 -13.39 10.43 -9.66
N GLU A 215 -13.40 11.71 -10.04
CA GLU A 215 -12.69 12.19 -11.23
C GLU A 215 -11.18 12.01 -11.08
N LEU A 216 -10.62 12.31 -9.90
CA LEU A 216 -9.21 12.11 -9.60
C LEU A 216 -8.80 10.65 -9.75
N LEU A 217 -9.60 9.71 -9.23
CA LEU A 217 -9.34 8.28 -9.38
C LEU A 217 -9.35 7.84 -10.84
N SER A 218 -10.35 8.28 -11.62
CA SER A 218 -10.45 7.96 -13.04
C SER A 218 -9.20 8.41 -13.81
N VAL A 219 -8.79 9.67 -13.62
CA VAL A 219 -7.62 10.25 -14.29
C VAL A 219 -6.32 9.59 -13.82
N THR A 220 -6.21 9.26 -12.53
CA THR A 220 -5.03 8.59 -11.97
C THR A 220 -4.89 7.16 -12.49
N ASN A 221 -5.99 6.41 -12.62
CA ASN A 221 -5.98 5.07 -13.22
C ASN A 221 -5.48 5.12 -14.66
N GLU A 222 -5.99 6.06 -15.47
CA GLU A 222 -5.55 6.26 -16.85
C GLU A 222 -4.06 6.66 -16.93
N LEU A 223 -3.61 7.57 -16.06
CA LEU A 223 -2.22 8.01 -16.00
C LEU A 223 -1.26 6.85 -15.71
N VAL A 224 -1.57 6.05 -14.69
CA VAL A 224 -0.72 4.96 -14.23
C VAL A 224 -0.61 3.85 -15.27
N GLN A 225 -1.68 3.61 -16.02
CA GLN A 225 -1.73 2.61 -17.09
C GLN A 225 -1.20 3.13 -18.44
N SER A 226 -0.90 4.43 -18.54
CA SER A 226 -0.39 5.03 -19.79
C SER A 226 1.09 4.75 -20.03
N ASP A 227 1.51 4.85 -21.29
CA ASP A 227 2.93 4.76 -21.70
C ASP A 227 3.72 6.05 -21.43
N ILE A 228 3.23 6.95 -20.58
CA ILE A 228 3.86 8.24 -20.31
C ILE A 228 5.07 8.04 -19.38
N HIS A 229 6.22 8.59 -19.78
CA HIS A 229 7.40 8.68 -18.93
C HIS A 229 7.26 9.84 -17.95
N PHE A 230 7.29 9.51 -16.66
CA PHE A 230 7.05 10.46 -15.57
C PHE A 230 8.30 11.28 -15.28
N SER A 231 8.10 12.56 -14.99
CA SER A 231 9.14 13.39 -14.39
C SER A 231 9.31 13.05 -12.90
N ASN A 232 10.42 13.48 -12.31
CA ASN A 232 10.66 13.32 -10.87
C ASN A 232 9.56 13.95 -10.00
N ILE A 233 8.93 15.04 -10.45
CA ILE A 233 7.88 15.74 -9.71
C ILE A 233 6.61 14.88 -9.67
N LEU A 234 6.22 14.32 -10.82
CA LEU A 234 5.06 13.45 -10.89
C LEU A 234 5.31 12.12 -10.16
N GLU A 235 6.50 11.56 -10.28
CA GLU A 235 6.87 10.36 -9.50
C GLU A 235 6.77 10.60 -7.99
N LYS A 236 7.24 11.77 -7.52
CA LYS A 236 7.11 12.15 -6.11
C LYS A 236 5.63 12.22 -5.71
N TRP A 237 4.80 12.88 -6.52
CA TRP A 237 3.37 12.97 -6.25
C TRP A 237 2.70 11.59 -6.20
N LEU A 238 3.01 10.69 -7.13
CA LEU A 238 2.50 9.30 -7.13
C LEU A 238 2.95 8.53 -5.90
N LYS A 239 4.20 8.70 -5.45
CA LYS A 239 4.69 8.09 -4.21
C LYS A 239 3.91 8.58 -3.00
N GLU A 240 3.67 9.88 -2.91
CA GLU A 240 2.99 10.51 -1.76
C GLU A 240 1.47 10.32 -1.74
N ASN A 241 0.84 10.06 -2.90
CA ASN A 241 -0.62 10.04 -3.01
C ASN A 241 -1.20 8.71 -3.48
N CYS A 242 -0.42 7.87 -4.16
CA CYS A 242 -0.91 6.61 -4.74
C CYS A 242 -0.29 5.38 -4.10
N LEU A 243 0.86 5.48 -3.44
CA LEU A 243 1.46 4.33 -2.75
C LEU A 243 0.81 4.11 -1.39
N PRO A 244 0.77 2.86 -0.92
CA PRO A 244 -0.05 2.55 0.22
C PRO A 244 0.60 2.84 1.58
N SER A 245 1.87 3.29 1.59
CA SER A 245 2.58 3.75 2.78
C SER A 245 1.97 5.01 3.39
N GLU A 246 1.20 5.77 2.61
CA GLU A 246 0.70 7.10 2.97
C GLU A 246 -0.71 7.04 3.57
N GLU A 247 -0.97 7.93 4.53
CA GLU A 247 -2.19 7.88 5.35
C GLU A 247 -3.47 8.16 4.54
N GLN A 248 -3.41 9.05 3.55
CA GLN A 248 -4.52 9.46 2.68
C GLN A 248 -4.34 8.97 1.23
N SER A 249 -3.74 7.80 1.06
CA SER A 249 -3.44 7.23 -0.25
C SER A 249 -4.70 6.88 -1.06
N LEU A 250 -4.63 7.10 -2.37
CA LEU A 250 -5.59 6.63 -3.37
C LEU A 250 -5.49 5.11 -3.59
N TRP A 251 -4.42 4.46 -3.11
CA TRP A 251 -4.12 3.05 -3.39
C TRP A 251 -5.33 2.12 -3.33
N TYR A 252 -6.12 2.21 -2.25
CA TYR A 252 -7.23 1.29 -2.00
C TYR A 252 -8.44 1.50 -2.91
N GLU A 253 -8.53 2.67 -3.52
CA GLU A 253 -9.60 3.07 -4.44
C GLU A 253 -9.17 2.93 -5.92
N LEU A 254 -7.89 2.69 -6.19
CA LEU A 254 -7.38 2.45 -7.54
C LEU A 254 -7.81 1.08 -8.08
N GLU A 255 -7.94 1.01 -9.40
CA GLU A 255 -8.26 -0.24 -10.08
C GLU A 255 -7.16 -1.30 -9.89
N PRO A 256 -7.51 -2.60 -9.91
CA PRO A 256 -6.52 -3.67 -9.77
C PRO A 256 -5.37 -3.60 -10.79
N ALA A 257 -5.66 -3.20 -12.04
CA ALA A 257 -4.65 -3.04 -13.08
C ALA A 257 -3.66 -1.90 -12.77
N SER A 258 -4.16 -0.75 -12.32
CA SER A 258 -3.33 0.39 -11.91
C SER A 258 -2.44 0.06 -10.72
N ARG A 259 -2.99 -0.63 -9.71
CA ARG A 259 -2.19 -1.08 -8.56
C ARG A 259 -1.07 -2.01 -8.96
N LYS A 260 -1.35 -2.98 -9.84
CA LYS A 260 -0.33 -3.89 -10.37
C LYS A 260 0.77 -3.12 -11.11
N ALA A 261 0.41 -2.14 -11.94
CA ALA A 261 1.38 -1.30 -12.64
C ALA A 261 2.26 -0.49 -11.67
N LEU A 262 1.69 0.05 -10.59
CA LEU A 262 2.45 0.74 -9.54
C LEU A 262 3.33 -0.21 -8.72
N GLU A 263 2.84 -1.41 -8.40
CA GLU A 263 3.58 -2.50 -7.75
C GLU A 263 4.84 -2.85 -8.54
N GLU A 264 4.69 -3.07 -9.84
CA GLU A 264 5.80 -3.38 -10.76
C GLU A 264 6.74 -2.18 -10.91
N LYS A 265 6.21 -0.96 -11.10
CA LYS A 265 7.00 0.25 -11.34
C LYS A 265 7.82 0.69 -10.12
N TYR A 266 7.28 0.52 -8.91
CA TYR A 266 7.92 0.98 -7.68
C TYR A 266 8.45 -0.16 -6.81
N GLU A 267 8.46 -1.40 -7.32
CA GLU A 267 8.88 -2.60 -6.59
C GLU A 267 8.24 -2.67 -5.20
N ILE A 268 6.94 -2.37 -5.11
CA ILE A 268 6.23 -2.27 -3.83
C ILE A 268 6.31 -3.65 -3.16
N SER A 269 7.06 -3.71 -2.06
CA SER A 269 7.33 -4.98 -1.38
C SER A 269 6.05 -5.65 -0.91
N ASN A 270 5.98 -6.98 -1.03
CA ASN A 270 4.90 -7.80 -0.48
C ASN A 270 4.64 -7.55 1.02
N TYR A 271 5.63 -7.05 1.77
CA TYR A 271 5.51 -6.59 3.16
C TYR A 271 4.33 -5.64 3.40
N PHE A 272 3.97 -4.82 2.42
CA PHE A 272 2.86 -3.87 2.56
C PHE A 272 1.55 -4.56 2.98
N LEU A 273 1.27 -5.77 2.48
CA LEU A 273 0.07 -6.52 2.88
C LEU A 273 0.02 -6.80 4.38
N PHE A 274 1.17 -7.05 5.00
CA PHE A 274 1.26 -7.27 6.43
C PHE A 274 1.09 -5.96 7.23
N GLU A 275 1.67 -4.86 6.75
CA GLU A 275 1.49 -3.53 7.35
C GLU A 275 0.02 -3.09 7.30
N LEU A 276 -0.66 -3.30 6.16
CA LEU A 276 -2.10 -3.05 6.02
C LEU A 276 -2.92 -3.88 6.99
N LEU A 277 -2.67 -5.18 7.08
CA LEU A 277 -3.38 -6.07 7.98
C LEU A 277 -3.27 -5.56 9.43
N VAL A 278 -2.06 -5.27 9.89
CA VAL A 278 -1.84 -4.76 11.25
C VAL A 278 -2.54 -3.41 11.46
N LYS A 279 -2.49 -2.49 10.48
CA LYS A 279 -3.21 -1.21 10.54
C LYS A 279 -4.72 -1.41 10.71
N LEU A 280 -5.32 -2.35 9.96
CA LEU A 280 -6.75 -2.64 10.03
C LEU A 280 -7.15 -3.31 11.34
N LEU A 281 -6.35 -4.24 11.85
CA LEU A 281 -6.59 -4.90 13.14
C LEU A 281 -6.48 -3.91 14.32
N SER A 282 -5.57 -2.95 14.21
CA SER A 282 -5.29 -1.95 15.25
C SER A 282 -6.13 -0.67 15.16
N LYS A 283 -7.09 -0.56 14.24
CA LYS A 283 -8.00 0.60 14.11
C LYS A 283 -9.08 0.55 15.19
N ASP A 284 -9.33 1.62 15.93
CA ASP A 284 -10.21 1.66 17.12
C ASP A 284 -11.60 1.01 16.93
N SER A 285 -12.24 1.23 15.79
CA SER A 285 -13.54 0.61 15.46
C SER A 285 -13.44 -0.92 15.33
N ASN A 286 -12.35 -1.40 14.75
CA ASN A 286 -12.13 -2.81 14.44
C ASN A 286 -11.56 -3.53 15.67
N SER A 287 -10.61 -2.92 16.38
CA SER A 287 -10.02 -3.48 17.60
C SER A 287 -11.07 -3.73 18.66
N SER A 288 -12.01 -2.79 18.86
CA SER A 288 -13.15 -2.95 19.77
C SER A 288 -14.02 -4.15 19.38
N SER A 289 -14.32 -4.29 18.09
CA SER A 289 -15.11 -5.42 17.57
C SER A 289 -14.40 -6.77 17.69
N LEU A 290 -13.06 -6.77 17.61
CA LEU A 290 -12.22 -7.97 17.67
C LEU A 290 -11.70 -8.30 19.07
N ASN A 291 -12.12 -7.55 20.10
CA ASN A 291 -11.61 -7.63 21.47
C ASN A 291 -10.07 -7.55 21.54
N ILE A 292 -9.49 -6.65 20.74
CA ILE A 292 -8.05 -6.36 20.76
C ILE A 292 -7.81 -5.21 21.72
N ASP A 293 -7.18 -5.49 22.85
CA ASP A 293 -6.76 -4.46 23.80
C ASP A 293 -5.51 -3.69 23.32
N ASP A 294 -5.19 -2.59 24.01
CA ASP A 294 -4.03 -1.75 23.67
C ASP A 294 -2.70 -2.50 23.72
N THR A 295 -2.57 -3.49 24.61
CA THR A 295 -1.35 -4.29 24.73
C THR A 295 -1.17 -5.16 23.49
N GLN A 296 -2.23 -5.84 23.03
CA GLN A 296 -2.23 -6.62 21.81
C GLN A 296 -2.01 -5.74 20.59
N SER A 297 -2.67 -4.58 20.52
CA SER A 297 -2.48 -3.62 19.43
C SER A 297 -1.02 -3.14 19.34
N ASN A 298 -0.39 -2.83 20.48
CA ASN A 298 1.02 -2.46 20.54
C ASN A 298 1.95 -3.62 20.14
N GLN A 299 1.62 -4.86 20.51
CA GLN A 299 2.38 -6.04 20.06
C GLN A 299 2.28 -6.24 18.54
N LEU A 300 1.10 -6.09 17.95
CA LEU A 300 0.89 -6.18 16.49
C LEU A 300 1.71 -5.12 15.76
N ARG A 301 1.64 -3.86 16.23
CA ARG A 301 2.45 -2.76 15.68
C ARG A 301 3.94 -3.04 15.80
N ALA A 302 4.41 -3.55 16.94
CA ALA A 302 5.82 -3.89 17.13
C ALA A 302 6.32 -4.98 16.16
N ARG A 303 5.47 -5.96 15.81
CA ARG A 303 5.78 -7.00 14.82
C ARG A 303 5.88 -6.44 13.42
N SER A 304 4.90 -5.63 13.01
CA SER A 304 4.94 -4.92 11.73
C SER A 304 6.22 -4.09 11.61
N VAL A 305 6.52 -3.27 12.61
CA VAL A 305 7.73 -2.43 12.62
C VAL A 305 9.01 -3.28 12.58
N PHE A 306 9.07 -4.43 13.26
CA PHE A 306 10.20 -5.36 13.14
C PHE A 306 10.39 -5.86 11.71
N TRP A 307 9.33 -6.37 11.09
CA TRP A 307 9.36 -6.91 9.73
C TRP A 307 9.62 -5.85 8.66
N LYS A 308 9.32 -4.58 8.93
CA LYS A 308 9.69 -3.45 8.06
C LYS A 308 11.20 -3.37 7.79
N ASN A 309 12.03 -3.79 8.75
CA ASN A 309 13.49 -3.88 8.57
C ASN A 309 13.90 -4.94 7.53
N TYR A 310 13.00 -5.85 7.16
CA TYR A 310 13.19 -6.94 6.19
C TYR A 310 12.25 -6.81 5.00
N SER A 311 11.63 -5.65 4.77
CA SER A 311 10.56 -5.49 3.77
C SER A 311 10.95 -5.95 2.36
N GLN A 312 12.22 -5.81 1.97
CA GLN A 312 12.72 -6.23 0.65
C GLN A 312 12.97 -7.74 0.54
N LYS A 313 12.79 -8.51 1.62
CA LYS A 313 13.08 -9.94 1.67
C LYS A 313 11.84 -10.81 1.41
N PHE A 314 10.65 -10.22 1.34
CA PHE A 314 9.41 -10.95 1.15
C PHE A 314 9.18 -11.29 -0.32
N ASN A 315 9.28 -12.59 -0.65
CA ASN A 315 8.90 -13.13 -1.96
C ASN A 315 7.37 -13.19 -2.12
N GLN A 316 6.67 -13.58 -1.07
CA GLN A 316 5.21 -13.65 -1.02
C GLN A 316 4.69 -13.52 0.41
N ILE A 317 3.50 -12.94 0.56
CA ILE A 317 2.73 -12.98 1.82
C ILE A 317 1.37 -13.61 1.57
N LYS A 318 0.98 -14.49 2.48
CA LYS A 318 -0.35 -15.10 2.53
C LYS A 318 -0.94 -14.93 3.93
N ILE A 319 -2.20 -14.52 3.99
CA ILE A 319 -2.91 -14.15 5.21
C ILE A 319 -3.98 -15.20 5.50
N LEU A 320 -4.04 -15.67 6.74
CA LEU A 320 -5.07 -16.56 7.26
C LEU A 320 -5.87 -15.78 8.30
N LEU A 321 -7.17 -15.62 8.07
CA LEU A 321 -8.05 -14.86 8.95
C LEU A 321 -9.19 -15.75 9.49
N PRO A 322 -9.47 -15.70 10.79
CA PRO A 322 -10.75 -16.15 11.32
C PRO A 322 -11.90 -15.47 10.56
N LYS A 323 -13.00 -16.21 10.32
CA LYS A 323 -14.16 -15.68 9.61
C LYS A 323 -14.71 -14.38 10.22
N HIS A 324 -14.76 -14.30 11.54
CA HIS A 324 -15.15 -13.09 12.26
C HIS A 324 -14.20 -11.91 11.98
N THR A 325 -12.89 -12.15 11.99
CA THR A 325 -11.90 -11.11 11.67
C THR A 325 -12.07 -10.59 10.26
N TYR A 326 -12.23 -11.50 9.29
CA TYR A 326 -12.47 -11.12 7.90
C TYR A 326 -13.72 -10.25 7.76
N GLN A 327 -14.83 -10.62 8.41
CA GLN A 327 -16.06 -9.82 8.37
C GLN A 327 -15.85 -8.39 8.86
N VAL A 328 -15.09 -8.19 9.94
CA VAL A 328 -14.81 -6.86 10.51
C VAL A 328 -13.92 -6.00 9.61
N ILE A 329 -12.93 -6.59 8.94
CA ILE A 329 -11.91 -5.82 8.20
C ILE A 329 -12.03 -5.88 6.68
N SER A 330 -12.97 -6.67 6.14
CA SER A 330 -13.11 -6.95 4.70
C SER A 330 -13.22 -5.71 3.83
N GLU A 331 -13.93 -4.68 4.29
CA GLU A 331 -14.08 -3.41 3.57
C GLU A 331 -12.74 -2.68 3.33
N GLY A 332 -11.79 -2.82 4.27
CA GLY A 332 -10.46 -2.21 4.16
C GLY A 332 -9.37 -3.15 3.67
N LEU A 333 -9.59 -4.46 3.71
CA LEU A 333 -8.60 -5.48 3.38
C LEU A 333 -8.66 -5.81 1.89
N VAL A 334 -7.79 -5.19 1.10
CA VAL A 334 -7.69 -5.49 -0.33
C VAL A 334 -6.50 -6.42 -0.60
N VAL A 335 -6.81 -7.71 -0.74
CA VAL A 335 -5.83 -8.79 -0.96
C VAL A 335 -6.34 -9.72 -2.06
N ASN A 336 -5.42 -10.24 -2.88
CA ASN A 336 -5.77 -11.25 -3.87
C ASN A 336 -6.32 -12.49 -3.17
N SER A 337 -7.42 -13.06 -3.67
CA SER A 337 -8.02 -14.32 -3.16
C SER A 337 -7.03 -15.48 -3.04
N ARG A 338 -5.93 -15.49 -3.81
CA ARG A 338 -4.85 -16.50 -3.68
C ARG A 338 -3.99 -16.31 -2.42
N ASN A 339 -3.88 -15.07 -1.94
CA ASN A 339 -3.09 -14.68 -0.77
C ASN A 339 -3.94 -14.56 0.50
N LEU A 340 -5.22 -14.93 0.46
CA LEU A 340 -6.12 -14.90 1.60
C LEU A 340 -6.80 -16.26 1.79
N ILE A 341 -6.79 -16.74 3.03
CA ILE A 341 -7.59 -17.88 3.46
C ILE A 341 -8.48 -17.44 4.61
N ILE A 342 -9.77 -17.76 4.50
CA ILE A 342 -10.72 -17.61 5.59
C ILE A 342 -10.77 -18.94 6.34
N LEU A 343 -10.39 -18.92 7.61
CA LEU A 343 -10.34 -20.10 8.46
C LEU A 343 -11.74 -20.57 8.85
N PRO A 344 -11.94 -21.89 9.04
CA PRO A 344 -13.22 -22.43 9.50
C PRO A 344 -13.53 -21.97 10.94
N GLU A 345 -14.82 -21.95 11.30
CA GLU A 345 -15.28 -21.59 12.65
C GLU A 345 -15.01 -22.72 13.65
N GLU A 346 -13.75 -22.87 14.04
CA GLU A 346 -13.31 -23.85 15.05
C GLU A 346 -12.58 -23.16 16.21
N ARG A 347 -12.66 -23.74 17.43
CA ARG A 347 -12.05 -23.17 18.64
C ARG A 347 -10.54 -22.88 18.50
N ASN A 348 -9.82 -23.68 17.71
CA ASN A 348 -8.37 -23.59 17.56
C ASN A 348 -7.94 -22.75 16.33
N GLU A 349 -8.91 -22.23 15.58
CA GLU A 349 -8.75 -21.49 14.31
C GLU A 349 -9.10 -20.01 14.48
N ASN A 350 -9.11 -19.52 15.72
CA ASN A 350 -9.58 -18.19 16.11
C ASN A 350 -8.48 -17.11 16.11
N SER A 351 -7.33 -17.38 15.50
CA SER A 351 -6.18 -16.45 15.49
C SER A 351 -5.80 -16.11 14.05
N GLU A 352 -5.46 -14.85 13.80
CA GLU A 352 -4.86 -14.45 12.53
C GLU A 352 -3.45 -15.02 12.42
N ALA A 353 -3.08 -15.43 11.22
CA ALA A 353 -1.72 -15.80 10.92
C ALA A 353 -1.28 -15.23 9.57
N CYS A 354 0.03 -15.00 9.45
CA CYS A 354 0.65 -14.65 8.19
C CYS A 354 1.72 -15.69 7.84
N ILE A 355 1.81 -16.01 6.56
CA ILE A 355 2.83 -16.87 5.98
C ILE A 355 3.69 -15.99 5.08
N PHE A 356 4.98 -15.97 5.36
CA PHE A 356 6.00 -15.21 4.65
C PHE A 356 6.92 -16.17 3.92
N GLU A 357 6.97 -16.08 2.60
CA GLU A 357 8.03 -16.72 1.83
C GLU A 357 9.23 -15.77 1.76
N ILE A 358 10.37 -16.19 2.34
CA ILE A 358 11.57 -15.37 2.47
C ILE A 358 12.81 -16.22 2.15
N GLY A 359 13.38 -16.02 0.96
CA GLY A 359 14.56 -16.77 0.52
C GLY A 359 14.31 -18.28 0.55
N GLU A 360 15.17 -19.04 1.24
CA GLU A 360 15.07 -20.50 1.38
C GLU A 360 14.14 -20.96 2.52
N HIS A 361 13.34 -20.06 3.09
CA HIS A 361 12.49 -20.35 4.25
C HIS A 361 11.06 -19.88 4.05
N ILE A 362 10.14 -20.57 4.72
CA ILE A 362 8.74 -20.15 4.88
C ILE A 362 8.51 -19.90 6.37
N ILE A 363 8.16 -18.67 6.74
CA ILE A 363 7.94 -18.26 8.13
C ILE A 363 6.45 -18.07 8.33
N VAL A 364 5.89 -18.77 9.31
CA VAL A 364 4.49 -18.59 9.73
C VAL A 364 4.47 -17.88 11.07
N GLU A 365 3.81 -16.74 11.12
CA GLU A 365 3.61 -15.97 12.35
C GLU A 365 2.14 -15.99 12.75
N ILE A 366 1.87 -16.48 13.96
CA ILE A 366 0.54 -16.42 14.56
C ILE A 366 0.44 -15.12 15.37
N LEU A 367 -0.50 -14.26 14.97
CA LEU A 367 -0.57 -12.88 15.43
C LEU A 367 -1.19 -12.75 16.82
N ARG A 368 -2.13 -13.63 17.16
CA ARG A 368 -2.84 -13.66 18.44
C ARG A 368 -2.93 -15.10 18.99
N GLY A 369 -3.33 -15.24 20.25
CA GLY A 369 -3.48 -16.54 20.92
C GLY A 369 -2.48 -16.79 22.04
N GLN A 370 -2.65 -17.90 22.79
CA GLN A 370 -1.95 -18.13 24.07
C GLN A 370 -0.42 -18.24 23.97
N ALA A 371 0.10 -18.80 22.88
CA ALA A 371 1.54 -18.95 22.67
C ALA A 371 2.12 -17.91 21.72
N SER A 372 1.31 -17.32 20.82
CA SER A 372 1.74 -16.31 19.86
C SER A 372 3.08 -16.67 19.20
N GLU A 373 3.12 -17.83 18.54
CA GLU A 373 4.37 -18.42 18.04
C GLU A 373 4.74 -17.99 16.61
N ILE A 374 6.05 -18.07 16.32
CA ILE A 374 6.61 -18.05 14.97
C ILE A 374 7.12 -19.46 14.66
N ARG A 375 6.76 -20.02 13.51
CA ARG A 375 7.26 -21.31 13.03
C ARG A 375 8.03 -21.11 11.73
N VAL A 376 9.21 -21.71 11.63
CA VAL A 376 10.08 -21.61 10.44
C VAL A 376 10.19 -22.97 9.79
N PHE A 377 9.88 -23.01 8.49
CA PHE A 377 9.94 -24.19 7.64
C PHE A 377 10.97 -23.96 6.53
N GLU A 378 11.64 -25.03 6.11
CA GLU A 378 12.45 -25.01 4.90
C GLU A 378 11.56 -24.88 3.66
N ARG A 379 12.02 -24.13 2.65
CA ARG A 379 11.34 -23.95 1.38
C ARG A 379 11.50 -25.17 0.45
N SER A 380 11.05 -26.32 0.90
CA SER A 380 10.94 -27.52 0.05
C SER A 380 9.67 -27.47 -0.81
N GLN A 381 9.65 -28.15 -1.95
CA GLN A 381 8.45 -28.25 -2.80
C GLN A 381 7.23 -28.76 -2.01
N ARG A 382 7.45 -29.70 -1.07
CA ARG A 382 6.41 -30.20 -0.18
C ARG A 382 5.81 -29.09 0.70
N ASN A 383 6.64 -28.22 1.27
CA ASN A 383 6.18 -27.13 2.12
C ASN A 383 5.55 -25.99 1.32
N ILE A 384 6.05 -25.68 0.12
CA ILE A 384 5.43 -24.72 -0.81
C ILE A 384 4.00 -25.17 -1.14
N THR A 385 3.84 -26.43 -1.56
CA THR A 385 2.52 -27.00 -1.90
C THR A 385 1.55 -26.91 -0.71
N ARG A 386 2.03 -27.23 0.50
CA ARG A 386 1.19 -27.27 1.71
C ARG A 386 0.87 -25.90 2.30
N LEU A 387 1.81 -24.95 2.31
CA LEU A 387 1.65 -23.66 2.99
C LEU A 387 1.24 -22.54 2.02
N ILE A 388 1.81 -22.51 0.82
CA ILE A 388 1.65 -21.42 -0.14
C ILE A 388 0.52 -21.73 -1.14
N GLU A 389 0.53 -22.91 -1.77
CA GLU A 389 -0.43 -23.24 -2.84
C GLU A 389 -1.78 -23.75 -2.32
N ASN A 390 -1.80 -24.39 -1.15
CA ASN A 390 -3.02 -24.95 -0.55
C ASN A 390 -4.03 -23.85 -0.20
N LYS A 391 -5.24 -23.91 -0.78
CA LYS A 391 -6.32 -22.94 -0.54
C LYS A 391 -7.17 -23.22 0.71
N ASN A 392 -7.10 -24.45 1.24
CA ASN A 392 -7.90 -24.92 2.37
C ASN A 392 -7.01 -25.20 3.58
N LEU A 393 -6.01 -24.35 3.81
CA LEU A 393 -5.04 -24.51 4.90
C LEU A 393 -5.64 -24.04 6.22
N SER A 394 -5.48 -24.85 7.27
CA SER A 394 -5.87 -24.48 8.64
C SER A 394 -4.66 -24.25 9.56
N LEU A 395 -4.84 -23.57 10.69
CA LEU A 395 -3.80 -23.45 11.73
C LEU A 395 -3.47 -24.81 12.34
N LYS A 396 -4.46 -25.70 12.51
CA LYS A 396 -4.23 -27.09 12.92
C LYS A 396 -3.29 -27.80 11.95
N ASP A 397 -3.50 -27.66 10.64
CA ASP A 397 -2.60 -28.25 9.63
C ASP A 397 -1.17 -27.75 9.79
N ILE A 398 -0.98 -26.43 9.94
CA ILE A 398 0.32 -25.80 10.13
C ILE A 398 0.98 -26.32 11.41
N ARG A 399 0.23 -26.39 12.53
CA ARG A 399 0.75 -26.89 13.80
C ARG A 399 1.10 -28.38 13.74
N ASN A 400 0.40 -29.17 12.94
CA ASN A 400 0.71 -30.58 12.69
C ASN A 400 1.92 -30.79 11.75
N MET A 401 2.47 -29.74 11.14
CA MET A 401 3.68 -29.85 10.33
C MET A 401 4.95 -29.91 11.19
N THR A 402 5.96 -30.61 10.68
CA THR A 402 7.33 -30.56 11.21
C THR A 402 7.97 -29.24 10.79
N TYR A 403 8.48 -28.50 11.76
CA TYR A 403 9.16 -27.22 11.55
C TYR A 403 10.65 -27.36 11.89
N GLY A 404 11.49 -26.49 11.31
CA GLY A 404 12.92 -26.42 11.63
C GLY A 404 13.18 -25.62 12.91
N TYR A 405 12.50 -24.47 13.06
CA TYR A 405 12.61 -23.62 14.24
C TYR A 405 11.25 -23.12 14.71
N VAL A 406 11.18 -22.82 16.01
CA VAL A 406 10.06 -22.11 16.62
C VAL A 406 10.61 -20.93 17.43
N HIS A 407 9.88 -19.82 17.48
CA HIS A 407 10.26 -18.62 18.23
C HIS A 407 9.05 -17.96 18.90
N ASP A 408 9.33 -17.19 19.95
CA ASP A 408 8.37 -16.47 20.80
C ASP A 408 8.25 -14.98 20.43
N HIS A 409 7.35 -14.28 21.13
CA HIS A 409 7.26 -12.81 21.18
C HIS A 409 7.46 -12.26 22.61
N GLU A 410 8.22 -12.95 23.45
CA GLU A 410 8.50 -12.55 24.83
C GLU A 410 9.51 -11.39 24.92
N TYR A 411 9.81 -10.94 26.14
CA TYR A 411 10.78 -9.86 26.37
C TYR A 411 12.08 -10.05 25.58
N LEU A 412 12.51 -9.02 24.85
CA LEU A 412 13.65 -9.03 23.91
C LEU A 412 13.55 -9.99 22.72
N TRP A 413 12.34 -10.39 22.31
CA TRP A 413 12.15 -11.28 21.16
C TRP A 413 12.77 -10.72 19.87
N GLN A 414 12.74 -9.41 19.63
CA GLN A 414 13.31 -8.83 18.39
C GLN A 414 14.81 -9.11 18.29
N TYR A 415 15.55 -8.96 19.39
CA TYR A 415 16.98 -9.26 19.46
C TYR A 415 17.25 -10.75 19.21
N ALA A 416 16.50 -11.62 19.90
CA ALA A 416 16.69 -13.07 19.78
C ALA A 416 16.31 -13.58 18.38
N PHE A 417 15.26 -13.01 17.80
CA PHE A 417 14.78 -13.41 16.48
C PHE A 417 15.66 -12.89 15.36
N GLU A 418 16.15 -11.64 15.41
CA GLU A 418 17.20 -11.16 14.50
C GLU A 418 18.41 -12.09 14.52
N LYS A 419 18.89 -12.46 15.71
CA LYS A 419 20.03 -13.36 15.86
C LYS A 419 19.76 -14.73 15.26
N LEU A 420 18.55 -15.27 15.39
CA LEU A 420 18.13 -16.52 14.75
C LEU A 420 18.12 -16.37 13.22
N LEU A 421 17.42 -15.36 12.70
CA LEU A 421 17.33 -15.03 11.28
C LEU A 421 18.73 -14.96 10.65
N ARG A 422 19.63 -14.16 11.22
CA ARG A 422 20.97 -13.96 10.66
C ARG A 422 21.87 -15.17 10.83
N LYS A 423 22.00 -15.73 12.04
CA LYS A 423 23.03 -16.75 12.33
C LYS A 423 22.63 -18.16 11.92
N LYS A 424 21.34 -18.47 11.86
CA LYS A 424 20.84 -19.83 11.56
C LYS A 424 20.14 -19.90 10.22
N LEU A 425 19.41 -18.87 9.84
CA LEU A 425 18.61 -18.86 8.61
C LEU A 425 19.27 -18.09 7.47
N ASN A 426 20.36 -17.36 7.74
CA ASN A 426 21.04 -16.48 6.79
C ASN A 426 20.12 -15.41 6.18
N ILE A 427 19.11 -14.97 6.94
CA ILE A 427 18.20 -13.88 6.57
C ILE A 427 18.72 -12.62 7.26
N THR A 428 19.13 -11.63 6.47
CA THR A 428 19.60 -10.33 6.95
C THR A 428 18.58 -9.22 6.63
N PRO A 429 18.53 -8.15 7.43
CA PRO A 429 17.68 -6.99 7.14
C PRO A 429 18.10 -6.27 5.85
N ASN A 430 17.28 -5.33 5.40
CA ASN A 430 17.54 -4.50 4.22
C ASN A 430 18.91 -3.80 4.35
N SER A 431 19.60 -3.59 3.21
CA SER A 431 21.00 -3.14 3.17
C SER A 431 21.24 -1.76 3.78
N ASN A 432 20.20 -0.93 3.89
CA ASN A 432 20.25 0.41 4.46
C ASN A 432 20.01 0.46 5.99
N ILE A 433 19.77 -0.68 6.64
CA ILE A 433 19.44 -0.73 8.07
C ILE A 433 20.70 -0.63 8.92
N THR A 434 20.90 0.53 9.54
CA THR A 434 21.91 0.76 10.59
C THR A 434 21.32 0.77 12.00
N HIS A 435 19.99 0.78 12.09
CA HIS A 435 19.23 0.79 13.33
C HIS A 435 17.86 0.17 13.10
N PHE A 436 17.45 -0.76 13.96
CA PHE A 436 16.14 -1.41 13.90
C PHE A 436 15.03 -0.44 14.32
N LEU A 437 14.03 -0.29 13.46
CA LEU A 437 12.87 0.55 13.72
C LEU A 437 12.11 0.07 14.97
N GLY A 438 11.50 1.02 15.69
CA GLY A 438 10.66 0.72 16.87
C GLY A 438 11.42 0.34 18.15
N LEU A 439 12.75 0.32 18.12
CA LEU A 439 13.58 0.02 19.30
C LEU A 439 14.32 1.27 19.81
N PRO A 440 14.63 1.35 21.11
CA PRO A 440 15.49 2.41 21.64
C PRO A 440 16.90 2.34 21.05
N LYS A 441 17.55 3.50 20.85
CA LYS A 441 18.91 3.61 20.28
C LYS A 441 19.96 2.72 20.97
N SER A 442 19.82 2.50 22.28
CA SER A 442 20.72 1.66 23.08
C SER A 442 20.71 0.18 22.68
N ILE A 443 19.60 -0.33 22.13
CA ILE A 443 19.42 -1.75 21.78
C ILE A 443 19.26 -1.91 20.25
N GLY A 444 18.64 -0.94 19.59
CA GLY A 444 18.30 -1.00 18.17
C GLY A 444 19.46 -0.79 17.21
N LYS A 445 20.63 -0.32 17.67
CA LYS A 445 21.82 -0.18 16.79
C LYS A 445 22.17 -1.53 16.15
N TYR A 446 22.38 -1.51 14.84
CA TYR A 446 22.61 -2.71 14.04
C TYR A 446 23.90 -2.61 13.23
N ASP A 447 24.61 -3.71 13.17
CA ASP A 447 25.80 -3.91 12.36
C ASP A 447 25.59 -5.15 11.46
N HIS A 448 25.85 -5.05 10.15
CA HIS A 448 25.59 -6.15 9.22
C HIS A 448 26.46 -7.39 9.47
N GLN A 449 27.62 -7.24 10.10
CA GLN A 449 28.50 -8.35 10.47
C GLN A 449 28.12 -8.92 11.84
N TYR A 450 27.90 -8.07 12.84
CA TYR A 450 27.74 -8.48 14.23
C TYR A 450 26.29 -8.64 14.69
N GLY A 451 25.34 -7.99 14.02
CA GLY A 451 23.91 -7.94 14.33
C GLY A 451 23.55 -6.80 15.28
N MET A 452 22.45 -6.98 16.02
CA MET A 452 22.04 -6.03 17.05
C MET A 452 22.98 -6.06 18.28
N THR A 453 23.09 -4.93 18.98
CA THR A 453 23.84 -4.82 20.25
C THR A 453 23.33 -5.84 21.27
N LYS A 454 24.26 -6.58 21.90
CA LYS A 454 23.92 -7.57 22.95
C LYS A 454 23.26 -6.84 24.15
N PRO A 455 22.07 -7.26 24.59
CA PRO A 455 21.46 -6.77 25.84
C PRO A 455 22.31 -7.10 27.07
N SER A 456 22.04 -6.41 28.18
CA SER A 456 22.69 -6.70 29.47
C SER A 456 22.36 -8.11 29.95
N ASP A 457 23.27 -8.71 30.73
CA ASP A 457 23.06 -10.06 31.26
C ASP A 457 21.82 -10.13 32.18
N GLU A 458 21.49 -9.05 32.90
CA GLU A 458 20.24 -8.93 33.66
C GLU A 458 19.01 -9.02 32.75
N SER A 459 19.02 -8.31 31.62
CA SER A 459 17.91 -8.35 30.66
C SER A 459 17.75 -9.74 30.03
N LEU A 460 18.87 -10.42 29.76
CA LEU A 460 18.88 -11.81 29.26
C LEU A 460 18.36 -12.79 30.32
N MET A 461 18.70 -12.61 31.60
CA MET A 461 18.13 -13.42 32.69
C MET A 461 16.61 -13.21 32.80
N LYS A 462 16.15 -11.95 32.70
CA LYS A 462 14.72 -11.63 32.70
C LYS A 462 13.97 -12.27 31.53
N ARG A 463 14.57 -12.27 30.33
CA ARG A 463 14.02 -12.99 29.16
C ARG A 463 13.89 -14.49 29.46
N GLN A 464 14.95 -15.11 29.99
CA GLN A 464 14.94 -16.55 30.30
C GLN A 464 13.82 -16.94 31.26
N SER A 465 13.56 -16.14 32.31
CA SER A 465 12.43 -16.40 33.21
C SER A 465 11.09 -16.39 32.48
N ARG A 466 10.85 -15.43 31.58
CA ARG A 466 9.62 -15.37 30.78
C ARG A 466 9.51 -16.50 29.76
N LEU A 467 10.63 -16.93 29.19
CA LEU A 467 10.66 -18.04 28.24
C LEU A 467 10.28 -19.38 28.88
N ILE A 468 10.44 -19.55 30.20
CA ILE A 468 9.98 -20.76 30.89
C ILE A 468 8.46 -20.82 30.81
N GLU A 469 7.77 -19.75 31.19
CA GLU A 469 6.30 -19.65 31.13
C GLU A 469 5.77 -19.80 29.71
N TRP A 470 6.40 -19.12 28.75
CA TRP A 470 6.04 -19.25 27.33
C TRP A 470 6.20 -20.69 26.83
N ASN A 471 7.31 -21.36 27.18
CA ASN A 471 7.50 -22.76 26.81
C ASN A 471 6.40 -23.65 27.39
N GLU A 472 5.91 -23.40 28.61
CA GLU A 472 4.80 -24.18 29.14
C GLU A 472 3.54 -24.00 28.30
N ARG A 473 3.18 -22.75 27.97
CA ARG A 473 2.00 -22.44 27.15
C ARG A 473 2.12 -23.03 25.75
N PHE A 474 3.28 -22.90 25.12
CA PHE A 474 3.55 -23.49 23.80
C PHE A 474 3.39 -25.01 23.82
N TRP A 475 4.03 -25.70 24.78
CA TRP A 475 3.98 -27.16 24.85
C TRP A 475 2.60 -27.70 25.22
N ASN A 476 1.81 -26.98 26.01
CA ASN A 476 0.44 -27.37 26.31
C ASN A 476 -0.44 -27.47 25.04
N GLU A 477 -0.17 -26.65 24.02
CA GLU A 477 -0.84 -26.74 22.72
C GLU A 477 -0.15 -27.72 21.78
N GLU A 478 1.17 -27.72 21.76
CA GLU A 478 1.97 -28.58 20.88
C GLU A 478 1.73 -30.07 21.16
N GLU A 479 1.55 -30.46 22.44
CA GLU A 479 1.27 -31.84 22.84
C GLU A 479 -0.11 -32.36 22.42
N LYS A 480 -1.04 -31.47 22.06
CA LYS A 480 -2.38 -31.81 21.54
C LYS A 480 -2.35 -32.11 20.04
N THR A 481 -1.25 -31.79 19.35
CA THR A 481 -1.10 -32.07 17.92
C THR A 481 -0.96 -33.56 17.65
N GLU A 482 -1.33 -33.99 16.45
CA GLU A 482 -1.30 -35.40 16.06
C GLU A 482 0.13 -35.97 16.07
N LYS A 483 1.14 -35.10 15.92
CA LYS A 483 2.57 -35.42 16.03
C LYS A 483 2.97 -36.07 17.34
N TYR A 484 2.25 -35.76 18.43
CA TYR A 484 2.55 -36.26 19.77
C TYR A 484 1.47 -37.20 20.31
N SER A 485 0.54 -37.63 19.45
CA SER A 485 -0.45 -38.67 19.80
C SER A 485 0.27 -39.99 20.04
N GLY A 486 -0.05 -40.66 21.15
CA GLY A 486 0.59 -41.93 21.54
C GLY A 486 2.05 -41.84 22.02
N ILE A 487 2.66 -40.66 22.05
CA ILE A 487 4.01 -40.46 22.59
C ILE A 487 3.96 -40.44 24.13
N SER A 488 4.88 -41.14 24.78
CA SER A 488 4.91 -41.21 26.25
C SER A 488 5.17 -39.84 26.90
N PRO A 489 4.59 -39.57 28.09
CA PRO A 489 4.81 -38.30 28.80
C PRO A 489 6.28 -37.97 29.06
N LEU A 490 7.11 -39.00 29.28
CA LEU A 490 8.54 -38.83 29.48
C LEU A 490 9.24 -38.29 28.24
N VAL A 491 8.88 -38.81 27.06
CA VAL A 491 9.43 -38.37 25.77
C VAL A 491 8.95 -36.96 25.45
N LYS A 492 7.68 -36.61 25.69
CA LYS A 492 7.18 -35.22 25.55
C LYS A 492 7.99 -34.24 26.40
N LYS A 493 8.21 -34.58 27.68
CA LYS A 493 9.05 -33.80 28.60
C LYS A 493 10.50 -33.66 28.12
N SER A 494 11.03 -34.66 27.41
CA SER A 494 12.36 -34.61 26.82
C SER A 494 12.47 -33.54 25.71
N TYR A 495 11.46 -33.42 24.85
CA TYR A 495 11.43 -32.38 23.81
C TYR A 495 11.29 -30.98 24.41
N ARG A 496 10.45 -30.84 25.44
CA ARG A 496 10.31 -29.59 26.18
C ARG A 496 11.63 -29.11 26.79
N ASP A 497 12.37 -30.00 27.43
CA ASP A 497 13.69 -29.67 27.96
C ASP A 497 14.69 -29.28 26.86
N LEU A 498 14.66 -29.96 25.70
CA LEU A 498 15.53 -29.63 24.58
C LEU A 498 15.22 -28.23 24.02
N ALA A 499 13.95 -27.84 23.94
CA ALA A 499 13.54 -26.52 23.51
C ALA A 499 14.11 -25.42 24.44
N ILE A 500 14.02 -25.63 25.77
CA ILE A 500 14.62 -24.72 26.76
C ILE A 500 16.14 -24.63 26.56
N ALA A 501 16.81 -25.77 26.34
CA ALA A 501 18.25 -25.79 26.10
C ALA A 501 18.61 -24.99 24.83
N LYS A 502 17.92 -25.21 23.70
CA LYS A 502 18.17 -24.50 22.44
C LYS A 502 18.00 -22.98 22.59
N ASN A 503 16.97 -22.54 23.32
CA ASN A 503 16.76 -21.11 23.60
C ASN A 503 17.87 -20.52 24.48
N ALA A 504 18.29 -21.23 25.52
CA ALA A 504 19.41 -20.81 26.36
C ALA A 504 20.72 -20.69 25.57
N LEU A 505 20.96 -21.59 24.62
CA LEU A 505 22.12 -21.50 23.72
C LEU A 505 22.07 -20.26 22.82
N LEU A 506 20.89 -19.92 22.29
CA LEU A 506 20.70 -18.70 21.49
C LEU A 506 20.96 -17.44 22.31
N ASP A 507 20.53 -17.39 23.56
CA ASP A 507 20.75 -16.25 24.46
C ASP A 507 22.18 -16.20 25.03
N GLY A 508 22.97 -17.27 24.85
CA GLY A 508 24.34 -17.38 25.36
C GLY A 508 24.43 -17.81 26.82
N ASN A 509 23.33 -18.30 27.41
CA ASN A 509 23.31 -18.83 28.77
C ASN A 509 23.78 -20.30 28.80
N LYS A 510 25.10 -20.47 28.87
CA LYS A 510 25.75 -21.78 28.84
C LYS A 510 25.30 -22.72 29.96
N HIS A 511 25.08 -22.19 31.18
CA HIS A 511 24.71 -23.00 32.33
C HIS A 511 23.31 -23.62 32.18
N VAL A 512 22.33 -22.81 31.76
CA VAL A 512 20.96 -23.30 31.50
C VAL A 512 20.95 -24.26 30.32
N TYR A 513 21.70 -23.95 29.26
CA TYR A 513 21.87 -24.85 28.11
C TYR A 513 22.35 -26.24 28.53
N GLU A 514 23.47 -26.32 29.27
CA GLU A 514 24.05 -27.60 29.70
C GLU A 514 23.09 -28.36 30.63
N THR A 515 22.46 -27.66 31.58
CA THR A 515 21.52 -28.27 32.53
C THR A 515 20.32 -28.92 31.83
N TYR A 516 19.66 -28.19 30.93
CA TYR A 516 18.48 -28.72 30.24
C TYR A 516 18.83 -29.71 29.14
N LEU A 517 19.99 -29.56 28.49
CA LEU A 517 20.48 -30.56 27.53
C LEU A 517 20.71 -31.91 28.20
N HIS A 518 21.33 -31.91 29.40
CA HIS A 518 21.49 -33.13 30.20
C HIS A 518 20.14 -33.73 30.61
N LYS A 519 19.20 -32.91 31.10
CA LYS A 519 17.85 -33.39 31.47
C LYS A 519 17.13 -34.03 30.28
N SER A 520 17.20 -33.40 29.10
CA SER A 520 16.57 -33.91 27.88
C SER A 520 17.19 -35.22 27.41
N ALA A 521 18.53 -35.30 27.36
CA ALA A 521 19.26 -36.50 26.96
C ALA A 521 18.96 -37.69 27.89
N ASN A 522 18.91 -37.46 29.21
CA ASN A 522 18.56 -38.48 30.20
C ASN A 522 17.12 -38.99 30.07
N LYS A 523 16.21 -38.18 29.51
CA LYS A 523 14.81 -38.55 29.26
C LYS A 523 14.58 -39.23 27.92
N GLY A 524 15.63 -39.50 27.14
CA GLY A 524 15.51 -40.29 25.92
C GLY A 524 15.51 -39.50 24.62
N ASN A 525 15.70 -38.17 24.63
CA ASN A 525 15.65 -37.39 23.39
C ASN A 525 16.88 -37.66 22.49
N PRO A 526 16.72 -38.19 21.26
CA PRO A 526 17.85 -38.58 20.42
C PRO A 526 18.72 -37.40 20.00
N GLU A 527 18.12 -36.26 19.66
CA GLU A 527 18.87 -35.05 19.29
C GLU A 527 19.66 -34.50 20.49
N ALA A 528 19.05 -34.46 21.68
CA ALA A 528 19.74 -34.00 22.89
C ALA A 528 20.93 -34.90 23.25
N MET A 529 20.80 -36.22 23.09
CA MET A 529 21.91 -37.17 23.27
C MET A 529 23.07 -36.87 22.32
N TYR A 530 22.77 -36.65 21.03
CA TYR A 530 23.78 -36.29 20.05
C TYR A 530 24.48 -34.97 20.41
N LEU A 531 23.71 -33.92 20.68
CA LEU A 531 24.23 -32.61 21.03
C LEU A 531 25.07 -32.65 22.31
N LEU A 532 24.64 -33.42 23.32
CA LEU A 532 25.38 -33.62 24.55
C LEU A 532 26.71 -34.33 24.27
N GLY A 533 26.67 -35.43 23.50
CA GLY A 533 27.87 -36.16 23.09
C GLY A 533 28.86 -35.27 22.34
N MET A 534 28.38 -34.49 21.37
CA MET A 534 29.21 -33.54 20.62
C MET A 534 29.78 -32.42 21.50
N ASN A 535 29.02 -31.90 22.46
CA ASN A 535 29.52 -30.90 23.41
C ASN A 535 30.67 -31.46 24.25
N ILE A 536 30.52 -32.69 24.76
CA ILE A 536 31.54 -33.39 25.54
C ILE A 536 32.80 -33.67 24.71
N ILE A 537 32.65 -34.20 23.49
CA ILE A 537 33.76 -34.56 22.59
C ILE A 537 34.56 -33.32 22.17
N ASN A 538 33.86 -32.23 21.84
CA ASN A 538 34.48 -31.00 21.33
C ASN A 538 35.14 -30.16 22.42
N ASN A 539 34.71 -30.32 23.68
CA ASN A 539 35.28 -29.59 24.81
C ASN A 539 36.76 -29.97 25.00
N PRO A 540 37.70 -29.01 24.87
CA PRO A 540 39.13 -29.28 25.01
C PRO A 540 39.54 -29.69 26.44
N LYS A 541 38.73 -29.34 27.45
CA LYS A 541 38.99 -29.67 28.86
C LYS A 541 38.55 -31.09 29.23
N SER A 542 37.81 -31.79 28.36
CA SER A 542 37.37 -33.17 28.61
C SER A 542 38.56 -34.14 28.58
N SER A 543 38.69 -34.96 29.62
CA SER A 543 39.64 -36.08 29.65
C SER A 543 39.29 -37.12 28.57
N PRO A 544 40.23 -37.99 28.17
CA PRO A 544 39.95 -39.07 27.21
C PRO A 544 38.79 -39.98 27.64
N GLU A 545 38.62 -40.21 28.93
CA GLU A 545 37.52 -41.01 29.51
C GLU A 545 36.18 -40.30 29.32
N ILE A 546 36.11 -39.01 29.66
CA ILE A 546 34.91 -38.18 29.46
C ILE A 546 34.53 -38.13 27.97
N LYS A 547 35.52 -38.04 27.07
CA LYS A 547 35.24 -38.06 25.62
C LYS A 547 34.66 -39.40 25.15
N ARG A 548 35.06 -40.54 25.75
CA ARG A 548 34.42 -41.84 25.48
C ARG A 548 32.97 -41.86 25.95
N ASP A 549 32.64 -41.21 27.06
CA ASP A 549 31.24 -41.06 27.47
C ASP A 549 30.45 -40.20 26.48
N GLY A 550 31.09 -39.17 25.90
CA GLY A 550 30.55 -38.44 24.76
C GLY A 550 30.27 -39.33 23.56
N GLU A 551 31.18 -40.24 23.19
CA GLU A 551 30.94 -41.23 22.13
C GLU A 551 29.76 -42.16 22.46
N ARG A 552 29.63 -42.59 23.73
CA ARG A 552 28.48 -43.41 24.17
C ARG A 552 27.15 -42.69 23.99
N TRP A 553 27.10 -41.38 24.23
CA TRP A 553 25.90 -40.58 23.97
C TRP A 553 25.56 -40.49 22.48
N VAL A 554 26.56 -40.33 21.61
CA VAL A 554 26.38 -40.37 20.15
C VAL A 554 25.85 -41.74 19.71
N ILE A 555 26.39 -42.84 20.24
CA ILE A 555 25.91 -44.19 19.94
C ILE A 555 24.45 -44.36 20.37
N LYS A 556 24.11 -43.97 21.60
CA LYS A 556 22.71 -44.02 22.08
C LYS A 556 21.75 -43.22 21.18
N SER A 557 22.19 -42.06 20.71
CA SER A 557 21.41 -41.25 19.77
C SER A 557 21.20 -41.95 18.42
N ALA A 558 22.24 -42.62 17.90
CA ALA A 558 22.17 -43.39 16.66
C ALA A 558 21.26 -44.62 16.82
N ASP A 559 21.34 -45.33 17.95
CA ASP A 559 20.47 -46.46 18.29
C ASP A 559 18.99 -46.04 18.34
N CYS A 560 18.72 -44.79 18.70
CA CYS A 560 17.38 -44.20 18.67
C CYS A 560 16.96 -43.62 17.29
N GLY A 561 17.75 -43.83 16.23
CA GLY A 561 17.37 -43.46 14.87
C GLY A 561 17.75 -42.04 14.42
N TYR A 562 18.57 -41.30 15.16
CA TYR A 562 18.91 -39.92 14.78
C TYR A 562 19.93 -39.89 13.63
N GLU A 563 19.51 -39.42 12.45
CA GLU A 563 20.31 -39.51 11.21
C GLU A 563 21.74 -38.94 11.31
N LEU A 564 21.90 -37.75 11.92
CA LEU A 564 23.24 -37.16 12.09
C LEU A 564 24.13 -38.02 13.00
N ALA A 565 23.57 -38.64 14.03
CA ALA A 565 24.30 -39.57 14.88
C ALA A 565 24.61 -40.88 14.16
N ILE A 566 23.69 -41.42 13.36
CA ILE A 566 23.92 -42.62 12.53
C ILE A 566 25.05 -42.37 11.54
N ASN A 567 25.01 -41.26 10.82
CA ASN A 567 26.03 -40.89 9.85
C ASN A 567 27.40 -40.72 10.53
N LEU A 568 27.44 -40.10 11.70
CA LEU A 568 28.67 -39.94 12.46
C LEU A 568 29.18 -41.27 13.01
N ALA A 569 28.30 -42.09 13.61
CA ALA A 569 28.64 -43.40 14.16
C ALA A 569 29.18 -44.33 13.07
N THR A 570 28.53 -44.37 11.91
CA THR A 570 28.96 -45.15 10.75
C THR A 570 30.31 -44.68 10.23
N LYS A 571 30.49 -43.37 10.04
CA LYS A 571 31.74 -42.77 9.54
C LYS A 571 32.95 -43.09 10.41
N TYR A 572 32.77 -43.24 11.72
CA TYR A 572 33.85 -43.45 12.69
C TYR A 572 33.84 -44.83 13.36
N GLY A 573 32.98 -45.75 12.91
CA GLY A 573 32.89 -47.11 13.46
C GLY A 573 32.51 -47.17 14.94
N LEU A 574 31.62 -46.27 15.39
CA LEU A 574 31.13 -46.27 16.78
C LEU A 574 30.03 -47.34 16.91
N THR A 575 30.26 -48.35 17.76
CA THR A 575 29.29 -49.44 18.00
C THR A 575 28.98 -49.60 19.49
N SER A 576 27.76 -50.02 19.79
CA SER A 576 27.30 -50.34 21.15
C SER A 576 28.17 -51.45 21.77
N PRO A 577 28.46 -51.41 23.10
CA PRO A 577 29.21 -52.46 23.77
C PRO A 577 28.64 -53.87 23.55
N LYS A 578 27.31 -54.02 23.41
CA LYS A 578 26.65 -55.30 23.14
C LYS A 578 26.98 -55.89 21.76
N GLU A 579 27.36 -55.06 20.78
CA GLU A 579 27.78 -55.55 19.45
C GLU A 579 29.28 -55.84 19.37
N ARG A 580 30.10 -55.29 20.28
CA ARG A 580 31.55 -55.53 20.29
C ARG A 580 31.92 -56.97 20.65
N GLU A 581 31.06 -57.65 21.43
CA GLU A 581 31.24 -59.08 21.74
C GLU A 581 30.89 -60.00 20.56
N HIS A 582 30.09 -59.55 19.58
CA HIS A 582 29.76 -60.32 18.37
C HIS A 582 30.64 -59.97 17.15
N LYS A 583 31.16 -58.74 17.06
CA LYS A 583 31.99 -58.27 15.92
C LYS A 583 33.50 -58.29 16.20
N ALA A 584 33.99 -59.20 17.06
CA ALA A 584 35.42 -59.33 17.36
C ALA A 584 36.30 -59.83 16.18
N ARG A 585 35.75 -59.90 14.96
CA ARG A 585 36.54 -60.09 13.74
C ARG A 585 36.15 -59.07 12.67
N VAL A 586 37.16 -58.27 12.30
CA VAL A 586 37.35 -57.49 11.06
C VAL A 586 37.03 -55.98 11.11
N VAL A 587 38.05 -55.22 10.69
CA VAL A 587 38.23 -53.79 10.37
C VAL A 587 38.74 -52.83 11.48
N PRO A 588 39.95 -52.23 11.32
CA PRO A 588 40.43 -51.14 12.17
C PRO A 588 39.78 -49.80 11.78
N GLY A 589 38.76 -49.39 12.52
CA GLY A 589 38.12 -48.08 12.36
C GLY A 589 38.98 -46.92 12.89
N LYS A 590 38.97 -45.78 12.19
CA LYS A 590 39.59 -44.52 12.65
C LYS A 590 38.83 -43.99 13.86
N ASN A 591 39.47 -44.02 15.03
CA ASN A 591 38.92 -43.53 16.29
C ASN A 591 38.60 -42.02 16.23
N LEU A 592 37.35 -41.63 16.47
CA LEU A 592 36.84 -40.24 16.39
C LEU A 592 37.65 -39.28 17.28
N VAL A 593 37.93 -39.66 18.53
CA VAL A 593 38.76 -38.87 19.45
C VAL A 593 40.18 -38.71 18.92
N LYS A 594 40.78 -39.76 18.34
CA LYS A 594 42.09 -39.66 17.69
C LYS A 594 42.04 -38.75 16.45
N ALA A 595 40.98 -38.81 15.64
CA ALA A 595 40.81 -37.99 14.45
C ALA A 595 40.71 -36.49 14.80
N ILE A 596 39.91 -36.13 15.80
CA ILE A 596 39.76 -34.74 16.28
C ILE A 596 41.06 -34.22 16.92
N ASN A 597 41.75 -35.07 17.70
CA ASN A 597 43.04 -34.68 18.27
C ASN A 597 44.13 -34.55 17.18
N SER A 598 44.08 -35.34 16.10
CA SER A 598 45.03 -35.28 14.98
C SER A 598 44.82 -34.08 14.05
N SER A 599 43.58 -33.64 13.83
CA SER A 599 43.29 -32.44 13.03
C SER A 599 43.68 -31.15 13.75
N ARG A 600 43.71 -31.15 15.09
CA ARG A 600 44.25 -30.04 15.90
C ARG A 600 45.79 -30.00 15.92
N LYS A 601 46.47 -31.15 15.89
CA LYS A 601 47.95 -31.19 15.78
C LYS A 601 48.50 -30.70 14.42
N LYS A 602 47.67 -30.68 13.36
CA LYS A 602 48.03 -30.13 12.05
C LYS A 602 47.77 -28.62 11.89
N LYS A 603 47.29 -27.94 12.94
CA LYS A 603 46.98 -26.50 12.95
C LYS A 603 47.92 -25.66 13.85
N PHE A 604 49.06 -26.23 14.22
CA PHE A 604 50.17 -25.49 14.82
C PHE A 604 51.34 -25.46 13.84
#